data_AF-A0A239IV14-F1
#
_entry.id   AF-A0A239IV14-F1
#
_cell.length_a   1.000
_cell.length_b   1.000
_cell.length_c   1.000
_cell.angle_alpha   90.00
_cell.angle_beta   90.00
_cell.angle_gamma   90.00
#
_symmetry.space_group_name_H-M   'P 1'
#
loop_
_entity.id
_entity.type
_entity.pdbx_description
1 polymer ?
#
loop_
_entity_poly.entity_id
_entity_poly.type
_entity_poly.pdbx_seq_one_letter_code
_entity_poly.pdbx_strand_id
1 'polypeptide(L)'
;MITQPLRRLPGAPLLAVPLAALLLSCAAPSDDGSDRTAGSPRTPVSASASASASAPADSAPSSDGQPEVTAEKVRDAFATLQATYHSGCTPSTSAGECEYFLTRVRDELAQLDEAMKADPQGPGHFREPLAWMAELRDTLGTDTSFENLKKHQDQLVATRDRINRWMQGHPEDYR
;
A
#
# COMPACT_ATOMS: atom_id res chain seq x y z
N MET A 1 -52.87 15.73 43.32
CA MET A 1 -52.68 14.35 43.81
C MET A 1 -51.31 13.88 43.36
N ILE A 2 -50.44 13.65 44.33
CA ILE A 2 -49.03 13.26 44.17
C ILE A 2 -49.00 11.74 44.24
N THR A 3 -48.48 11.07 43.20
CA THR A 3 -47.98 9.69 43.34
C THR A 3 -46.88 9.43 42.32
N GLN A 4 -45.62 9.48 42.75
CA GLN A 4 -44.54 8.69 42.16
C GLN A 4 -44.37 7.41 42.97
N PRO A 5 -43.98 6.30 42.32
CA PRO A 5 -43.12 5.31 42.96
C PRO A 5 -41.71 5.28 42.35
N LEU A 6 -40.74 5.25 43.26
CA LEU A 6 -39.28 5.19 43.08
C LEU A 6 -38.74 3.77 42.86
N ARG A 7 -37.55 3.71 42.21
CA ARG A 7 -36.41 2.75 42.38
C ARG A 7 -36.65 1.30 41.86
N ARG A 8 -35.69 0.60 41.24
CA ARG A 8 -34.24 0.41 41.50
C ARG A 8 -33.44 0.02 40.22
N LEU A 9 -32.17 0.46 40.16
CA LEU A 9 -31.02 0.01 39.31
C LEU A 9 -30.50 -1.38 39.77
N PRO A 10 -29.34 -1.96 39.33
CA PRO A 10 -28.48 -1.84 38.13
C PRO A 10 -28.16 -3.23 37.49
N GLY A 11 -27.37 -3.30 36.40
CA GLY A 11 -26.81 -4.58 35.94
C GLY A 11 -25.76 -4.43 34.83
N ALA A 12 -24.52 -4.19 35.21
CA ALA A 12 -23.35 -4.26 34.33
C ALA A 12 -22.70 -5.66 34.43
N PRO A 13 -22.41 -6.33 33.31
CA PRO A 13 -21.42 -7.40 33.30
C PRO A 13 -20.04 -6.86 32.85
N LEU A 14 -19.10 -6.85 33.80
CA LEU A 14 -17.65 -6.83 33.54
C LEU A 14 -17.26 -8.17 32.90
N LEU A 15 -16.74 -8.16 31.67
CA LEU A 15 -16.03 -9.32 31.10
C LEU A 15 -14.54 -9.01 31.07
N ALA A 16 -13.81 -9.72 31.92
CA ALA A 16 -12.36 -9.68 32.03
C ALA A 16 -11.71 -10.38 30.83
N VAL A 17 -10.70 -9.72 30.26
CA VAL A 17 -9.84 -10.23 29.18
C VAL A 17 -8.63 -10.93 29.81
N PRO A 18 -8.35 -12.22 29.53
CA PRO A 18 -7.08 -12.84 29.89
C PRO A 18 -5.99 -12.49 28.86
N LEU A 19 -4.97 -11.75 29.31
CA LEU A 19 -3.65 -11.64 28.66
C LEU A 19 -2.96 -13.01 28.69
N ALA A 20 -2.62 -13.56 27.54
CA ALA A 20 -1.63 -14.63 27.42
C ALA A 20 -0.41 -14.08 26.66
N ALA A 21 0.74 -14.10 27.34
CA ALA A 21 2.02 -13.59 26.87
C ALA A 21 2.59 -14.47 25.73
N LEU A 22 3.01 -13.83 24.64
CA LEU A 22 3.84 -14.42 23.60
C LEU A 22 5.31 -14.35 24.03
N LEU A 23 5.92 -15.50 24.32
CA LEU A 23 7.37 -15.64 24.41
C LEU A 23 7.93 -15.86 23.00
N LEU A 24 8.44 -14.80 22.38
CA LEU A 24 9.24 -14.87 21.17
C LEU A 24 10.72 -14.83 21.57
N SER A 25 11.40 -15.98 21.49
CA SER A 25 12.87 -16.05 21.57
C SER A 25 13.36 -16.96 20.47
N CYS A 26 13.75 -16.37 19.34
CA CYS A 26 14.54 -17.04 18.32
C CYS A 26 15.82 -16.22 18.11
N ALA A 27 16.91 -16.73 18.67
CA ALA A 27 18.25 -16.21 18.49
C ALA A 27 18.75 -16.58 17.08
N ALA A 28 19.34 -15.63 16.37
CA ALA A 28 20.13 -15.89 15.17
C ALA A 28 21.62 -15.72 15.50
N PRO A 29 22.48 -16.74 15.25
CA PRO A 29 23.93 -16.58 15.35
C PRO A 29 24.53 -15.88 14.13
N SER A 30 25.54 -15.06 14.39
CA SER A 30 26.48 -14.48 13.43
C SER A 30 27.63 -15.44 13.08
N ASP A 31 28.37 -15.07 12.02
CA ASP A 31 29.62 -15.66 11.47
C ASP A 31 29.44 -16.94 10.64
N ASP A 32 30.05 -17.10 9.46
CA ASP A 32 31.49 -16.96 9.22
C ASP A 32 31.78 -16.62 7.75
N GLY A 33 32.79 -15.77 7.52
CA GLY A 33 33.32 -15.49 6.19
C GLY A 33 34.18 -16.64 5.66
N SER A 34 34.24 -16.79 4.34
CA SER A 34 35.39 -17.44 3.69
C SER A 34 35.55 -16.94 2.26
N ASP A 35 36.46 -15.99 2.14
CA ASP A 35 37.38 -15.80 1.02
C ASP A 35 38.00 -17.13 0.57
N ARG A 36 38.08 -17.38 -0.76
CA ARG A 36 39.30 -17.82 -1.49
C ARG A 36 38.98 -18.41 -2.88
N THR A 37 39.29 -17.62 -3.90
CA THR A 37 40.39 -17.82 -4.86
C THR A 37 40.64 -19.21 -5.48
N ALA A 38 40.44 -19.23 -6.81
CA ALA A 38 41.25 -19.85 -7.87
C ALA A 38 41.38 -21.39 -7.99
N GLY A 39 40.99 -21.88 -9.18
CA GLY A 39 41.39 -23.17 -9.73
C GLY A 39 40.86 -23.38 -11.15
N SER A 40 41.52 -22.81 -12.17
CA SER A 40 41.47 -23.27 -13.58
C SER A 40 42.43 -24.49 -13.73
N PRO A 41 42.54 -25.24 -14.84
CA PRO A 41 41.87 -25.14 -16.16
C PRO A 41 41.45 -26.51 -16.77
N ARG A 42 40.74 -26.51 -17.91
CA ARG A 42 40.96 -27.44 -19.08
C ARG A 42 39.97 -27.16 -20.22
N THR A 43 40.49 -26.59 -21.31
CA THR A 43 40.00 -26.73 -22.70
C THR A 43 40.85 -27.82 -23.39
N PRO A 44 40.70 -28.19 -24.69
CA PRO A 44 39.62 -27.97 -25.67
C PRO A 44 39.21 -29.29 -26.40
N VAL A 45 38.17 -29.28 -27.25
CA VAL A 45 38.23 -29.87 -28.61
C VAL A 45 37.08 -29.38 -29.49
N SER A 46 37.45 -28.88 -30.66
CA SER A 46 36.63 -28.40 -31.78
C SER A 46 36.13 -29.53 -32.69
N ALA A 47 34.98 -29.32 -33.34
CA ALA A 47 34.75 -29.39 -34.81
C ALA A 47 33.21 -29.39 -35.07
N SER A 48 32.61 -28.37 -35.70
CA SER A 48 32.42 -28.20 -37.17
C SER A 48 31.62 -29.36 -37.81
N ALA A 49 30.55 -29.20 -38.61
CA ALA A 49 30.11 -28.07 -39.44
C ALA A 49 28.66 -28.22 -39.98
N SER A 50 28.17 -27.13 -40.57
CA SER A 50 27.21 -26.99 -41.69
C SER A 50 25.71 -27.17 -41.41
N ALA A 51 24.91 -26.11 -41.29
CA ALA A 51 24.43 -25.16 -42.33
C ALA A 51 23.18 -25.66 -43.08
N SER A 52 22.05 -24.99 -42.85
CA SER A 52 21.08 -24.70 -43.91
C SER A 52 20.25 -23.47 -43.55
N ALA A 53 20.11 -22.59 -44.53
CA ALA A 53 19.58 -21.24 -44.42
C ALA A 53 18.05 -21.20 -44.47
N SER A 54 17.46 -20.23 -43.76
CA SER A 54 16.28 -19.47 -44.19
C SER A 54 16.16 -18.21 -43.33
N ALA A 55 16.16 -17.05 -43.98
CA ALA A 55 15.75 -15.76 -43.43
C ALA A 55 14.58 -15.24 -44.29
N PRO A 56 13.87 -14.18 -43.90
CA PRO A 56 13.48 -13.72 -42.57
C PRO A 56 11.95 -13.82 -42.41
N ALA A 57 11.45 -14.29 -41.28
CA ALA A 57 10.07 -13.99 -40.90
C ALA A 57 10.12 -12.73 -40.05
N ASP A 58 9.71 -11.62 -40.67
CA ASP A 58 9.33 -10.37 -40.05
C ASP A 58 8.24 -10.67 -38.99
N SER A 59 8.69 -11.09 -37.81
CA SER A 59 7.85 -11.11 -36.64
C SER A 59 7.92 -9.70 -36.10
N ALA A 60 6.89 -8.93 -36.44
CA ALA A 60 6.58 -7.67 -35.80
C ALA A 60 6.90 -7.76 -34.30
N PRO A 61 7.46 -6.70 -33.67
CA PRO A 61 7.62 -6.70 -32.23
C PRO A 61 6.23 -6.92 -31.64
N SER A 62 6.01 -8.09 -31.05
CA SER A 62 4.85 -8.31 -30.22
C SER A 62 4.81 -7.16 -29.22
N SER A 63 3.66 -6.52 -29.10
CA SER A 63 3.37 -5.58 -28.00
C SER A 63 3.20 -6.37 -26.70
N ASP A 64 4.17 -7.22 -26.38
CA ASP A 64 4.25 -8.03 -25.17
C ASP A 64 5.21 -7.31 -24.21
N GLY A 65 4.66 -6.80 -23.10
CA GLY A 65 5.49 -6.53 -21.92
C GLY A 65 5.16 -5.33 -21.04
N GLN A 66 4.15 -4.49 -21.35
CA GLN A 66 3.98 -3.21 -20.64
C GLN A 66 2.73 -3.02 -19.74
N PRO A 67 1.58 -3.69 -19.92
CA PRO A 67 0.42 -3.50 -19.05
C PRO A 67 0.62 -4.06 -17.63
N GLU A 68 1.15 -5.27 -17.51
CA GLU A 68 1.23 -6.01 -16.24
C GLU A 68 2.10 -5.32 -15.17
N VAL A 69 3.29 -4.82 -15.56
CA VAL A 69 4.28 -4.24 -14.63
C VAL A 69 3.81 -2.93 -14.00
N THR A 70 2.81 -2.28 -14.59
CA THR A 70 2.34 -0.96 -14.15
C THR A 70 1.01 -1.03 -13.42
N ALA A 71 0.11 -1.92 -13.84
CA ALA A 71 -1.01 -2.35 -13.00
C ALA A 71 -0.50 -2.87 -11.63
N GLU A 72 0.63 -3.59 -11.63
CA GLU A 72 1.35 -3.99 -10.41
C GLU A 72 1.71 -2.80 -9.50
N LYS A 73 2.15 -1.66 -10.05
CA LYS A 73 2.46 -0.48 -9.22
C LYS A 73 1.23 0.13 -8.57
N VAL A 74 0.11 0.21 -9.31
CA VAL A 74 -1.15 0.71 -8.75
C VAL A 74 -1.66 -0.25 -7.68
N ARG A 75 -1.58 -1.55 -7.92
CA ARG A 75 -1.91 -2.60 -6.95
C ARG A 75 -1.10 -2.48 -5.67
N ASP A 76 0.21 -2.31 -5.80
CA ASP A 76 1.13 -2.24 -4.67
C ASP A 76 0.92 -0.96 -3.85
N ALA A 77 0.80 0.19 -4.51
CA ALA A 77 0.47 1.46 -3.85
C ALA A 77 -0.92 1.42 -3.18
N PHE A 78 -1.89 0.73 -3.78
CA PHE A 78 -3.18 0.53 -3.16
C PHE A 78 -3.10 -0.39 -1.93
N ALA A 79 -2.25 -1.42 -1.97
CA ALA A 79 -2.02 -2.30 -0.83
C ALA A 79 -1.40 -1.55 0.36
N THR A 80 -0.45 -0.63 0.12
CA THR A 80 0.13 0.19 1.20
C THR A 80 -0.89 1.19 1.77
N LEU A 81 -1.77 1.77 0.93
CA LEU A 81 -2.90 2.58 1.39
C LEU A 81 -3.86 1.75 2.27
N GLN A 82 -4.16 0.52 1.87
CA GLN A 82 -5.01 -0.40 2.66
C GLN A 82 -4.39 -0.73 4.02
N ALA A 83 -3.07 -0.78 4.12
CA ALA A 83 -2.38 -0.97 5.40
C ALA A 83 -2.65 0.16 6.40
N THR A 84 -3.29 1.27 6.02
CA THR A 84 -3.66 2.33 6.98
C THR A 84 -5.03 2.10 7.65
N TYR A 85 -5.84 1.14 7.20
CA TYR A 85 -7.23 0.97 7.66
C TYR A 85 -7.36 0.43 9.08
N HIS A 86 -6.36 -0.29 9.58
CA HIS A 86 -6.32 -0.79 10.95
C HIS A 86 -5.86 0.25 11.98
N SER A 87 -5.56 1.47 11.53
CA SER A 87 -5.07 2.57 12.35
C SER A 87 -6.00 3.77 12.24
N GLY A 88 -5.92 4.69 13.19
CA GLY A 88 -6.74 5.89 13.17
C GLY A 88 -6.29 6.93 14.19
N CYS A 89 -6.74 8.16 13.96
CA CYS A 89 -6.58 9.25 14.92
C CYS A 89 -7.91 9.50 15.65
N THR A 90 -8.09 8.86 16.80
CA THR A 90 -9.29 8.99 17.64
C THR A 90 -8.97 9.78 18.92
N PRO A 91 -9.97 10.21 19.71
CA PRO A 91 -9.71 10.85 21.00
C PRO A 91 -8.88 9.99 21.99
N SER A 92 -8.87 8.67 21.81
CA SER A 92 -8.05 7.74 22.60
C SER A 92 -6.64 7.50 22.05
N THR A 93 -6.35 7.96 20.84
CA THR A 93 -5.04 7.81 20.20
C THR A 93 -4.07 8.84 20.77
N SER A 94 -2.82 8.46 21.05
CA SER A 94 -1.80 9.43 21.46
C SER A 94 -1.51 10.44 20.35
N ALA A 95 -1.01 11.63 20.70
CA ALA A 95 -0.71 12.67 19.71
C ALA A 95 0.30 12.17 18.65
N GLY A 96 1.35 11.47 19.06
CA GLY A 96 2.36 10.93 18.15
C GLY A 96 1.83 9.83 17.22
N GLU A 97 0.96 8.94 17.71
CA GLU A 97 0.31 7.94 16.86
C GLU A 97 -0.65 8.57 15.86
N CYS A 98 -1.37 9.62 16.28
CA CYS A 98 -2.24 10.38 15.40
C CYS A 98 -1.45 11.08 14.29
N GLU A 99 -0.34 11.74 14.65
CA GLU A 99 0.55 12.41 13.70
C GLU A 99 1.12 11.43 12.68
N TYR A 100 1.61 10.28 13.16
CA TYR A 100 2.08 9.21 12.29
C TYR A 100 0.99 8.73 11.34
N PHE A 101 -0.21 8.46 11.85
CA PHE A 101 -1.33 7.99 11.03
C PHE A 101 -1.71 8.99 9.93
N LEU A 102 -1.90 10.27 10.27
CA LEU A 102 -2.33 11.28 9.31
C LEU A 102 -1.26 11.56 8.25
N THR A 103 0.01 11.61 8.66
CA THR A 103 1.15 11.74 7.75
C THR A 103 1.19 10.55 6.79
N ARG A 104 1.05 9.33 7.31
CA ARG A 104 1.03 8.12 6.49
C ARG A 104 -0.11 8.12 5.50
N VAL A 105 -1.35 8.42 5.90
CA VAL A 105 -2.49 8.45 4.97
C VAL A 105 -2.25 9.43 3.82
N ARG A 106 -1.72 10.63 4.10
CA ARG A 106 -1.35 11.60 3.06
C ARG A 106 -0.32 11.01 2.08
N ASP A 107 0.74 10.38 2.59
CA ASP A 107 1.84 9.88 1.78
C ASP A 107 1.43 8.68 0.92
N GLU A 108 0.62 7.77 1.45
CA GLU A 108 0.10 6.64 0.67
C GLU A 108 -0.89 7.10 -0.42
N LEU A 109 -1.71 8.13 -0.14
CA LEU A 109 -2.56 8.75 -1.17
C LEU A 109 -1.73 9.42 -2.27
N ALA A 110 -0.65 10.13 -1.91
CA ALA A 110 0.24 10.73 -2.89
C ALA A 110 0.95 9.68 -3.76
N GLN A 111 1.40 8.57 -3.17
CA GLN A 111 2.00 7.46 -3.92
C GLN A 111 1.01 6.79 -4.87
N LEU A 112 -0.23 6.59 -4.43
CA LEU A 112 -1.29 6.02 -5.28
C LEU A 112 -1.63 6.95 -6.45
N ASP A 113 -1.73 8.26 -6.22
CA ASP A 113 -1.94 9.28 -7.25
C ASP A 113 -0.84 9.24 -8.33
N GLU A 114 0.43 9.15 -7.93
CA GLU A 114 1.55 9.05 -8.87
C GLU A 114 1.56 7.71 -9.62
N ALA A 115 1.22 6.60 -8.95
CA ALA A 115 1.09 5.30 -9.61
C ALA A 115 -0.02 5.29 -10.67
N MET A 116 -1.19 5.83 -10.35
CA MET A 116 -2.35 5.93 -11.26
C MET A 116 -2.05 6.82 -12.48
N LYS A 117 -1.34 7.93 -12.30
CA LYS A 117 -0.93 8.79 -13.42
C LYS A 117 0.09 8.14 -14.34
N ALA A 118 0.97 7.32 -13.79
CA ALA A 118 2.03 6.63 -14.51
C ALA A 118 1.55 5.35 -15.22
N ASP A 119 0.29 4.95 -15.02
CA ASP A 119 -0.28 3.78 -15.68
C ASP A 119 -0.35 3.99 -17.22
N PRO A 120 -0.01 2.97 -18.04
CA PRO A 120 -0.04 3.03 -19.51
C PRO A 120 -1.43 3.29 -20.10
N GLN A 121 -2.51 2.95 -19.39
CA GLN A 121 -3.88 3.31 -19.80
C GLN A 121 -4.15 4.81 -19.63
N GLY A 122 -3.25 5.49 -18.90
CA GLY A 122 -3.24 6.93 -18.69
C GLY A 122 -4.18 7.38 -17.57
N PRO A 123 -4.08 8.66 -17.16
CA PRO A 123 -4.86 9.21 -16.06
C PRO A 123 -6.37 9.24 -16.34
N GLY A 124 -6.79 9.05 -17.59
CA GLY A 124 -8.20 8.93 -17.96
C GLY A 124 -8.87 7.66 -17.40
N HIS A 125 -8.09 6.60 -17.17
CA HIS A 125 -8.53 5.33 -16.58
C HIS A 125 -8.92 5.50 -15.11
N PHE A 126 -8.15 6.27 -14.35
CA PHE A 126 -8.35 6.53 -12.92
C PHE A 126 -8.97 7.91 -12.64
N ARG A 127 -9.88 8.40 -13.50
CA ARG A 127 -10.35 9.79 -13.46
C ARG A 127 -10.92 10.20 -12.10
N GLU A 128 -11.82 9.40 -11.53
CA GLU A 128 -12.48 9.66 -10.26
C GLU A 128 -11.52 9.70 -9.07
N PRO A 129 -10.70 8.65 -8.80
CA PRO A 129 -9.77 8.68 -7.67
C PRO A 129 -8.73 9.80 -7.80
N LEU A 130 -8.21 10.08 -9.01
CA LEU A 130 -7.29 11.20 -9.24
C LEU A 130 -7.93 12.55 -8.94
N ALA A 131 -9.20 12.74 -9.31
CA ALA A 131 -9.92 13.99 -9.00
C ALA A 131 -10.08 14.21 -7.49
N TRP A 132 -10.41 13.16 -6.72
CA TRP A 132 -10.53 13.28 -5.27
C TRP A 132 -9.18 13.55 -4.58
N MET A 133 -8.09 12.95 -5.07
CA MET A 133 -6.74 13.21 -4.54
C MET A 133 -6.25 14.62 -4.89
N ALA A 134 -6.61 15.14 -6.07
CA ALA A 134 -6.35 16.52 -6.44
C ALA A 134 -7.11 17.51 -5.53
N GLU A 135 -8.41 17.31 -5.31
CA GLU A 135 -9.22 18.14 -4.41
C GLU A 135 -8.67 18.13 -2.96
N LEU A 136 -8.24 16.96 -2.48
CA LEU A 136 -7.57 16.84 -1.20
C LEU A 136 -6.26 17.63 -1.16
N ARG A 137 -5.41 17.50 -2.19
CA ARG A 137 -4.14 18.23 -2.29
C ARG A 137 -4.36 19.75 -2.26
N ASP A 138 -5.35 20.25 -2.99
CA ASP A 138 -5.72 21.66 -3.00
C ASP A 138 -6.21 22.13 -1.63
N THR A 139 -6.97 21.29 -0.93
CA THR A 139 -7.46 21.56 0.44
C THR A 139 -6.32 21.64 1.45
N LEU A 140 -5.36 20.72 1.37
CA LEU A 140 -4.20 20.68 2.27
C LEU A 140 -3.18 21.78 1.95
N GLY A 141 -3.07 22.17 0.68
CA GLY A 141 -2.03 23.06 0.19
C GLY A 141 -0.63 22.47 0.34
N THR A 142 0.37 23.32 0.57
CA THR A 142 1.77 22.91 0.75
C THR A 142 2.14 22.66 2.21
N ASP A 143 1.22 22.90 3.16
CA ASP A 143 1.49 22.73 4.59
C ASP A 143 1.30 21.25 4.99
N THR A 144 2.42 20.60 5.25
CA THR A 144 2.48 19.19 5.63
C THR A 144 2.56 18.97 7.14
N SER A 145 2.41 20.04 7.94
CA SER A 145 2.49 19.98 9.41
C SER A 145 1.35 19.17 10.03
N PHE A 146 1.61 18.61 11.20
CA PHE A 146 0.60 17.87 11.96
C PHE A 146 -0.67 18.70 12.22
N GLU A 147 -0.53 19.98 12.56
CA GLU A 147 -1.69 20.85 12.83
C GLU A 147 -2.61 20.99 11.61
N ASN A 148 -2.03 21.16 10.41
CA ASN A 148 -2.81 21.23 9.18
C ASN A 148 -3.47 19.88 8.85
N LEU A 149 -2.72 18.78 8.94
CA LEU A 149 -3.28 17.44 8.70
C LEU A 149 -4.38 17.09 9.70
N LYS A 150 -4.22 17.49 10.97
CA LYS A 150 -5.20 17.25 12.03
C LYS A 150 -6.47 18.06 11.80
N LYS A 151 -6.34 19.32 11.39
CA LYS A 151 -7.47 20.17 10.99
C LYS A 151 -8.26 19.58 9.83
N HIS A 152 -7.58 18.89 8.91
CA HIS A 152 -8.17 18.28 7.71
C HIS A 152 -8.30 16.74 7.79
N GLN A 153 -8.30 16.18 9.02
CA GLN A 153 -8.33 14.75 9.25
C GLN A 153 -9.53 14.08 8.56
N ASP A 154 -10.72 14.67 8.68
CA ASP A 154 -11.94 14.07 8.14
C ASP A 154 -11.88 13.97 6.61
N GLN A 155 -11.32 14.99 5.94
CA GLN A 155 -11.12 14.97 4.49
C GLN A 155 -10.10 13.90 4.08
N LEU A 156 -8.96 13.79 4.79
CA LEU A 156 -7.96 12.75 4.54
C LEU A 156 -8.56 11.34 4.62
N VAL A 157 -9.25 11.05 5.72
CA VAL A 157 -9.86 9.73 5.96
C VAL A 157 -11.01 9.47 4.99
N ALA A 158 -11.86 10.47 4.72
CA ALA A 158 -12.96 10.31 3.77
C ALA A 158 -12.46 10.04 2.34
N THR A 159 -11.41 10.72 1.89
CA THR A 159 -10.80 10.49 0.57
C THR A 159 -10.21 9.08 0.49
N ARG A 160 -9.44 8.66 1.50
CA ARG A 160 -8.93 7.28 1.61
C ARG A 160 -10.05 6.26 1.47
N ASP A 161 -11.11 6.41 2.26
CA ASP A 161 -12.24 5.49 2.31
C ASP A 161 -13.03 5.46 0.99
N ARG A 162 -13.15 6.61 0.33
CA ARG A 162 -13.79 6.74 -0.97
C ARG A 162 -13.01 6.04 -2.06
N ILE A 163 -11.69 6.23 -2.11
CA ILE A 163 -10.80 5.57 -3.06
C ILE A 163 -10.84 4.06 -2.87
N ASN A 164 -10.74 3.55 -1.63
CA ASN A 164 -10.83 2.12 -1.39
C ASN A 164 -12.15 1.53 -1.88
N ARG A 165 -13.30 2.18 -1.62
CA ARG A 165 -14.57 1.69 -2.16
C ARG A 165 -14.59 1.68 -3.69
N TRP A 166 -14.00 2.69 -4.33
CA TRP A 166 -13.90 2.73 -5.78
C TRP A 166 -13.02 1.61 -6.32
N MET A 167 -11.78 1.48 -5.81
CA MET A 167 -10.84 0.43 -6.21
C MET A 167 -11.43 -0.97 -6.00
N GLN A 168 -12.06 -1.23 -4.85
CA GLN A 168 -12.70 -2.53 -4.59
C GLN A 168 -13.88 -2.83 -5.54
N GLY A 169 -14.49 -1.80 -6.14
CA GLY A 169 -15.52 -1.92 -7.15
C GLY A 169 -15.00 -2.04 -8.59
N HIS A 170 -13.70 -1.80 -8.82
CA HIS A 170 -13.04 -1.85 -10.13
C HIS A 170 -11.74 -2.68 -10.06
N PRO A 171 -11.78 -3.94 -9.59
CA PRO A 171 -10.58 -4.76 -9.42
C PRO A 171 -9.80 -4.98 -10.72
N GLU A 172 -10.48 -5.01 -11.87
CA GLU A 172 -9.90 -5.14 -13.21
C GLU A 172 -9.03 -3.97 -13.63
N ASP A 173 -9.19 -2.80 -13.00
CA ASP A 173 -8.46 -1.60 -13.37
C ASP A 173 -7.00 -1.62 -12.89
N TYR A 174 -6.64 -2.53 -11.98
CA TYR A 174 -5.33 -2.59 -11.35
C TYR A 174 -4.85 -4.01 -11.01
N ARG A 175 -5.44 -5.06 -11.60
CA ARG A 175 -5.05 -6.45 -11.36
C ARG A 175 -4.31 -7.07 -12.52
#